data_AF-A0A392QE09-F1
#
_entry.id   AF-A0A392QE09-F1
#
_cell.length_a   1.000
_cell.length_b   1.000
_cell.length_c   1.000
_cell.angle_alpha   90.00
_cell.angle_beta   90.00
_cell.angle_gamma   90.00
#
_symmetry.space_group_name_H-M   'P 1'
#
loop_
_entity.id
_entity.type
_entity.pdbx_description
1 polymer ?
#
loop_
_entity_poly.entity_id
_entity_poly.type
_entity_poly.pdbx_seq_one_letter_code
_entity_poly.pdbx_strand_id
1 'polypeptide(L)'
;SFGTYPRTYDLLHADHLFSRLKNRCKQPVSIVVEMDRILRPGGLTIIRDKVEILNPLEEILRSLHWEIRMTFYQEKEGIICAQKTTWRP
;
A
#
# COMPACT_ATOMS: atom_id res chain seq x y z
N SER A 1 -22.45 5.59 4.38
CA SER A 1 -21.58 4.45 4.75
C SER A 1 -20.83 4.01 3.50
N PHE A 2 -19.49 4.08 3.49
CA PHE A 2 -18.69 3.51 2.41
C PHE A 2 -18.51 2.02 2.67
N GLY A 3 -19.20 1.18 1.90
CA GLY A 3 -19.07 -0.27 2.00
C GLY A 3 -17.70 -0.73 1.51
N THR A 4 -16.89 -1.29 2.41
CA THR A 4 -15.55 -1.83 2.10
C THR A 4 -15.54 -3.36 2.05
N TYR A 5 -16.73 -3.99 2.00
CA TYR A 5 -16.88 -5.45 2.08
C TYR A 5 -17.80 -6.05 1.00
N PRO A 6 -17.34 -7.10 0.27
CA PRO A 6 -15.94 -7.48 0.02
C PRO A 6 -15.44 -6.96 -1.34
N ARG A 7 -14.22 -6.38 -1.34
CA ARG A 7 -13.47 -5.93 -2.54
C ARG A 7 -14.24 -5.01 -3.48
N THR A 8 -14.10 -3.71 -3.27
CA THR A 8 -14.89 -2.70 -3.99
C THR A 8 -14.05 -1.78 -4.86
N TYR A 9 -12.76 -1.62 -4.58
CA TYR A 9 -11.93 -0.58 -5.20
C TYR A 9 -10.95 -1.13 -6.23
N ASP A 10 -10.76 -0.36 -7.31
CA ASP A 10 -9.79 -0.62 -8.37
C ASP A 10 -8.50 0.20 -8.20
N LEU A 11 -8.57 1.29 -7.41
CA LEU A 11 -7.45 2.17 -7.10
C LEU A 11 -7.47 2.55 -5.62
N LEU A 12 -6.33 2.43 -4.95
CA LEU A 12 -6.08 3.01 -3.63
C LEU A 12 -5.00 4.08 -3.74
N HIS A 13 -5.25 5.24 -3.15
CA HIS A 13 -4.25 6.31 -3.03
C HIS A 13 -4.04 6.62 -1.56
N ALA A 14 -2.79 6.54 -1.10
CA ALA A 14 -2.40 6.83 0.27
C ALA A 14 -1.34 7.93 0.27
N ASP A 15 -1.68 9.10 0.82
CA ASP A 15 -0.78 10.25 0.94
C ASP A 15 -0.41 10.48 2.40
N HIS A 16 0.87 10.29 2.73
CA HIS A 16 1.44 10.42 4.07
C HIS A 16 0.68 9.62 5.15
N LEU A 17 0.00 8.55 4.75
CA LEU A 17 -0.85 7.76 5.64
C LEU A 17 0.00 7.02 6.69
N PHE A 18 1.11 6.42 6.27
CA PHE A 18 1.93 5.58 7.11
C PHE A 18 2.79 6.43 8.05
N SER A 19 3.29 7.58 7.60
CA SER A 19 3.97 8.55 8.49
C SER A 19 3.05 9.11 9.57
N ARG A 20 1.79 9.42 9.24
CA ARG A 20 0.81 9.88 10.24
C ARG A 20 0.40 8.79 11.22
N LEU A 21 0.29 7.55 10.74
CA LEU A 21 -0.11 6.42 11.58
C LEU A 21 1.04 5.79 12.35
N LYS A 22 2.31 6.15 12.09
CA LYS A 22 3.49 5.66 12.82
C LYS A 22 3.36 5.73 14.35
N ASN A 23 2.68 6.76 14.87
CA ASN A 23 2.46 6.94 16.32
C ASN A 23 1.23 6.18 16.87
N ARG A 24 0.29 5.77 16.03
CA ARG A 24 -0.98 5.13 16.45
C ARG A 24 -1.05 3.64 16.12
N CYS A 25 -0.57 3.26 14.95
CA CYS A 25 -0.54 1.90 14.46
C CYS A 25 0.91 1.41 14.52
N LYS A 26 1.21 0.53 15.48
CA LYS A 26 2.58 0.02 15.68
C LYS A 26 3.12 -0.80 14.51
N GLN A 27 2.26 -1.24 13.58
CA GLN A 27 2.64 -2.18 12.51
C GLN A 27 2.01 -1.77 11.17
N PRO A 28 2.82 -1.29 10.19
CA PRO A 28 2.36 -0.97 8.83
C PRO A 28 1.65 -2.14 8.14
N VAL A 29 2.04 -3.37 8.47
CA VAL A 29 1.45 -4.62 7.95
C VAL A 29 -0.07 -4.65 8.12
N SER A 30 -0.59 -4.21 9.27
CA SER A 30 -2.04 -4.21 9.53
C SER A 30 -2.84 -3.37 8.53
N ILE A 31 -2.28 -2.23 8.11
CA ILE A 31 -2.88 -1.35 7.12
C ILE A 31 -2.84 -2.02 5.75
N VAL A 32 -1.69 -2.61 5.39
CA VAL A 32 -1.53 -3.30 4.10
C VAL A 32 -2.46 -4.50 3.98
N VAL A 33 -2.72 -5.23 5.06
CA VAL A 33 -3.71 -6.33 5.08
C VAL A 33 -5.11 -5.81 4.78
N GLU A 34 -5.52 -4.68 5.37
CA GLU A 34 -6.82 -4.07 5.03
C GLU A 34 -6.85 -3.55 3.59
N MET A 35 -5.75 -3.00 3.07
CA MET A 35 -5.62 -2.61 1.67
C MET A 35 -5.78 -3.82 0.74
N ASP A 36 -5.15 -4.95 1.07
CA ASP A 36 -5.31 -6.20 0.33
C ASP A 36 -6.75 -6.69 0.36
N ARG A 37 -7.41 -6.59 1.50
CA ARG A 37 -8.79 -7.03 1.66
C ARG A 37 -9.78 -6.24 0.80
N ILE A 38 -9.56 -4.93 0.61
CA ILE A 38 -10.50 -4.04 -0.09
C ILE A 38 -10.18 -3.84 -1.58
N LEU A 39 -8.93 -4.05 -1.99
CA LEU A 39 -8.48 -3.89 -3.37
C LEU A 39 -8.85 -5.13 -4.21
N ARG A 40 -9.40 -4.91 -5.40
CA ARG A 40 -9.67 -5.99 -6.35
C ARG A 40 -8.35 -6.54 -6.93
N PRO A 41 -8.30 -7.83 -7.31
CA PRO A 41 -7.18 -8.35 -8.10
C PRO A 41 -6.98 -7.52 -9.37
N GLY A 42 -5.73 -7.19 -9.69
CA GLY A 42 -5.39 -6.28 -10.79
C GLY A 42 -5.52 -4.80 -10.47
N GLY A 43 -6.09 -4.45 -9.31
CA GLY A 43 -6.19 -3.06 -8.85
C GLY A 43 -4.83 -2.43 -8.54
N LEU A 44 -4.76 -1.11 -8.66
CA LEU A 44 -3.55 -0.33 -8.46
C LEU A 44 -3.55 0.32 -7.08
N THR A 45 -2.38 0.50 -6.51
CA THR A 45 -2.15 1.26 -5.29
C THR A 45 -1.04 2.25 -5.54
N ILE A 46 -1.26 3.50 -5.15
CA ILE A 46 -0.30 4.59 -5.23
C ILE A 46 -0.07 5.10 -3.82
N ILE A 47 1.16 4.99 -3.33
CA ILE A 47 1.53 5.37 -1.96
C ILE A 47 2.59 6.45 -2.04
N ARG A 48 2.30 7.62 -1.51
CA ARG A 48 3.27 8.70 -1.30
C ARG A 48 3.58 8.81 0.18
N ASP A 49 4.84 8.65 0.54
CA ASP A 49 5.28 8.84 1.93
C ASP A 49 6.78 9.12 1.99
N LYS A 50 7.33 9.26 3.20
CA LYS A 50 8.77 9.42 3.42
C LYS A 50 9.54 8.18 2.98
N VAL A 51 10.73 8.39 2.41
CA VAL A 51 11.60 7.30 1.90
C VAL A 51 11.87 6.22 2.97
N GLU A 52 12.08 6.63 4.22
CA GLU A 52 12.30 5.73 5.37
C GLU A 52 11.16 4.73 5.60
N ILE A 53 9.94 5.08 5.20
CA ILE A 53 8.74 4.25 5.36
C ILE A 53 8.49 3.42 4.11
N LEU A 54 8.81 3.97 2.94
CA LEU A 54 8.60 3.29 1.66
C LEU A 54 9.49 2.05 1.50
N ASN A 55 10.74 2.10 1.97
CA ASN A 55 11.66 0.96 1.89
C ASN A 55 11.09 -0.32 2.57
N PRO A 56 10.73 -0.31 3.87
CA PRO A 56 10.14 -1.50 4.50
C PRO A 56 8.74 -1.82 3.96
N LEU A 57 8.01 -0.82 3.45
CA LEU A 57 6.70 -1.05 2.84
C LEU A 57 6.82 -1.83 1.53
N GLU A 58 7.84 -1.55 0.72
CA GLU A 58 8.11 -2.29 -0.51
C GLU A 58 8.35 -3.78 -0.24
N GLU A 59 9.12 -4.11 0.81
CA GLU A 59 9.35 -5.51 1.23
C GLU A 59 8.04 -6.22 1.59
N ILE A 60 7.15 -5.55 2.33
CA ILE A 60 5.84 -6.09 2.70
C ILE A 60 4.99 -6.34 1.45
N LEU A 61 4.92 -5.37 0.53
CA LEU A 61 4.16 -5.52 -0.72
C LEU A 61 4.67 -6.68 -1.57
N ARG A 62 6.00 -6.84 -1.66
CA ARG A 62 6.62 -7.97 -2.36
C ARG A 62 6.32 -9.30 -1.69
N SER A 63 6.30 -9.35 -0.35
CA SER A 63 5.94 -10.57 0.41
C SER A 63 4.49 -11.01 0.18
N LEU A 64 3.60 -10.06 -0.14
CA LEU A 64 2.21 -10.33 -0.53
C LEU A 64 2.06 -10.63 -2.03
N HIS A 65 3.17 -10.80 -2.75
CA HIS A 65 3.21 -11.00 -4.19
C HIS A 65 2.55 -9.87 -4.99
N TRP A 66 2.55 -8.63 -4.50
CA TRP A 66 2.15 -7.49 -5.31
C TRP A 66 3.27 -7.11 -6.27
N GLU A 67 2.89 -6.65 -7.46
CA GLU A 67 3.82 -6.23 -8.50
C GLU A 67 4.15 -4.74 -8.34
N ILE A 68 5.39 -4.41 -8.02
CA ILE A 68 5.86 -3.02 -7.97
C ILE A 68 6.07 -2.53 -9.40
N ARG A 69 5.24 -1.60 -9.87
CA ARG A 69 5.30 -1.04 -11.23
C ARG A 69 6.20 0.19 -11.33
N MET A 70 6.27 0.98 -10.28
CA MET A 70 7.09 2.20 -10.25
C MET A 70 7.46 2.55 -8.82
N THR A 71 8.72 2.96 -8.65
CA THR A 71 9.27 3.52 -7.42
C THR A 71 10.00 4.80 -7.79
N PHE A 72 9.61 5.90 -7.18
CA PHE A 72 10.24 7.20 -7.40
C PHE A 72 10.59 7.83 -6.07
N TYR A 73 11.78 8.41 -5.95
CA TYR A 73 12.26 9.07 -4.75
C TYR A 73 12.73 10.47 -5.10
N GLN A 74 12.25 11.47 -4.36
CA GLN A 74 12.66 12.86 -4.49
C GLN A 74 12.94 13.44 -3.11
N GLU A 75 14.21 13.75 -2.86
CA GLU A 75 14.73 14.28 -1.60
C GLU A 75 14.34 13.44 -0.37
N LYS A 76 13.21 13.77 0.28
CA LYS A 76 12.73 13.17 1.53
C LYS A 76 11.41 12.40 1.36
N GLU A 77 10.78 12.49 0.20
CA GLU A 77 9.52 11.83 -0.13
C GLU A 77 9.71 10.88 -1.31
N GLY A 78 8.86 9.88 -1.40
CA GLY A 78 8.80 9.00 -2.56
C GLY A 78 7.38 8.58 -2.88
N ILE A 79 7.25 7.89 -4.01
CA ILE A 79 6.01 7.34 -4.50
C ILE A 79 6.26 5.89 -4.90
N ILE A 80 5.41 4.98 -4.42
CA ILE A 80 5.35 3.58 -4.85
C ILE A 80 4.02 3.36 -5.55
N CYS A 81 4.08 2.86 -6.79
CA CYS A 81 2.94 2.32 -7.51
C CYS A 81 3.05 0.80 -7.55
N ALA A 82 2.09 0.11 -6.92
CA ALA A 82 2.03 -1.34 -6.85
C ALA A 82 0.69 -1.85 -7.39
N GLN A 83 0.72 -2.93 -8.16
CA GLN A 83 -0.47 -3.62 -8.64
C GLN A 83 -0.68 -4.90 -7.83
N LYS A 84 -1.91 -5.09 -7.35
CA LYS A 84 -2.28 -6.31 -6.65
C LYS A 84 -2.40 -7.47 -7.64
N THR A 85 -1.73 -8.58 -7.37
CA THR A 85 -1.85 -9.80 -8.17
C THR A 85 -3.04 -10.65 -7.75
N THR A 86 -3.27 -11.75 -8.47
CA THR A 86 -4.31 -12.73 -8.13
C THR A 86 -3.90 -13.70 -7.02
N TRP A 87 -2.66 -13.60 -6.52
CA TRP A 87 -2.14 -14.50 -5.51
C TRP A 87 -2.93 -14.41 -4.19
N ARG A 88 -3.15 -15.56 -3.56
CA ARG A 88 -3.66 -15.68 -2.19
C ARG A 88 -2.85 -16.76 -1.46
N PRO A 89 -2.48 -16.55 -0.19
CA PRO A 89 -1.87 -17.59 0.64
C PRO A 89 -2.82 -18.76 0.89
#